data_AF-A0A1H9HDM4-F1
#
_entry.id   AF-A0A1H9HDM4-F1
#
_cell.length_a   1.000
_cell.length_b   1.000
_cell.length_c   1.000
_cell.angle_alpha   90.00
_cell.angle_beta   90.00
_cell.angle_gamma   90.00
#
_symmetry.space_group_name_H-M   'P 1'
#
loop_
_entity.id
_entity.type
_entity.pdbx_description
1 polymer ?
#
loop_
_entity_poly.entity_id
_entity_poly.type
_entity_poly.pdbx_seq_one_letter_code
_entity_poly.pdbx_strand_id
1 'polypeptide(L)'
;MKYTKEQLSALFDKYIKKLRITPNWDISLEFVEDKTWRKTGDFKIDCDDKKAILLLNIENPKQENLEEVIIHELMHIKMYPLDQVTESLITSNFEEGTPAWNFAYNQFFNALEQTVEEMAKCFLFEFGDNKELSYGRCKTMKSFNDLYDGLNNIE
;
A
#
# COMPACT_ATOMS: atom_id res chain seq x y z
N MET A 1 5.52 4.31 -19.68
CA MET A 1 4.33 4.37 -20.55
C MET A 1 3.15 4.79 -19.70
N LYS A 2 2.24 5.65 -20.20
CA LYS A 2 1.02 6.01 -19.47
C LYS A 2 -0.01 4.89 -19.72
N TYR A 3 -0.40 4.16 -18.67
CA TYR A 3 -1.41 3.12 -18.78
C TYR A 3 -2.77 3.73 -19.15
N THR A 4 -3.57 3.06 -19.99
CA THR A 4 -4.99 3.39 -20.16
C THR A 4 -5.83 2.80 -19.02
N LYS A 5 -7.04 3.30 -18.81
CA LYS A 5 -7.96 2.75 -17.81
C LYS A 5 -8.25 1.27 -18.06
N GLU A 6 -8.42 0.89 -19.33
CA GLU A 6 -8.67 -0.49 -19.72
C GLU A 6 -7.48 -1.41 -19.40
N GLN A 7 -6.26 -0.93 -19.60
CA GLN A 7 -5.05 -1.67 -19.22
C GLN A 7 -4.96 -1.86 -17.69
N LEU A 8 -5.26 -0.81 -16.92
CA LEU A 8 -5.25 -0.87 -15.45
C LEU A 8 -6.35 -1.80 -14.93
N SER A 9 -7.55 -1.78 -15.51
CA SER A 9 -8.62 -2.71 -15.18
C SER A 9 -8.22 -4.16 -15.48
N ALA A 10 -7.56 -4.41 -16.63
CA ALA A 10 -7.08 -5.74 -16.96
C ALA A 10 -5.98 -6.24 -16.00
N LEU A 11 -5.07 -5.35 -15.58
CA LEU A 11 -4.07 -5.66 -14.57
C LEU A 11 -4.71 -5.97 -13.21
N PHE A 12 -5.67 -5.15 -12.79
CA PHE A 12 -6.45 -5.41 -11.59
C PHE A 12 -7.12 -6.79 -11.64
N ASP A 13 -7.84 -7.10 -12.72
CA ASP A 13 -8.50 -8.40 -12.91
C ASP A 13 -7.52 -9.59 -12.91
N LYS A 14 -6.31 -9.39 -13.45
CA LYS A 14 -5.22 -10.36 -13.43
C LYS A 14 -4.77 -10.63 -11.99
N TYR A 15 -4.52 -9.59 -11.19
CA TYR A 15 -3.94 -9.74 -9.86
C TYR A 15 -4.93 -10.17 -8.79
N ILE A 16 -6.20 -9.75 -8.84
CA ILE A 16 -7.23 -10.26 -7.91
C ILE A 16 -7.34 -11.80 -8.00
N LYS A 17 -7.20 -12.35 -9.22
CA LYS A 17 -7.21 -13.79 -9.48
C LYS A 17 -5.92 -14.46 -9.01
N LYS A 18 -4.75 -13.90 -9.36
CA LYS A 18 -3.44 -14.46 -8.97
C LYS A 18 -3.26 -14.52 -7.46
N LEU A 19 -3.68 -13.48 -6.74
CA LEU A 19 -3.58 -13.40 -5.28
C LEU A 19 -4.71 -14.16 -4.56
N ARG A 20 -5.70 -14.64 -5.33
CA ARG A 20 -6.92 -15.29 -4.83
C ARG A 20 -7.62 -14.41 -3.79
N ILE A 21 -7.77 -13.13 -4.13
CA ILE A 21 -8.53 -12.17 -3.32
C ILE A 21 -10.01 -12.55 -3.43
N THR A 22 -10.53 -12.66 -4.65
CA THR A 22 -11.84 -13.26 -4.93
C THR A 22 -11.69 -14.79 -4.95
N PRO A 23 -12.60 -15.55 -4.30
CA PRO A 23 -13.90 -15.13 -3.76
C PRO A 23 -13.92 -14.77 -2.26
N ASN A 24 -12.77 -14.59 -1.58
CA ASN A 24 -12.78 -14.24 -0.15
C ASN A 24 -13.19 -12.78 0.09
N TRP A 25 -12.80 -11.88 -0.81
CA TRP A 25 -13.20 -10.48 -0.84
C TRP A 25 -13.86 -10.15 -2.19
N ASP A 26 -14.96 -9.43 -2.12
CA ASP A 26 -15.60 -8.79 -3.27
C ASP A 26 -14.94 -7.42 -3.47
N ILE A 27 -14.19 -7.26 -4.56
CA ILE A 27 -13.34 -6.09 -4.78
C ILE A 27 -13.61 -5.44 -6.13
N SER A 28 -13.69 -4.11 -6.15
CA SER A 28 -13.82 -3.30 -7.36
C SER A 28 -12.68 -2.29 -7.48
N LEU A 29 -12.50 -1.73 -8.68
CA LEU A 29 -11.54 -0.68 -8.99
C LEU A 29 -12.28 0.62 -9.35
N GLU A 30 -11.91 1.72 -8.71
CA GLU A 30 -12.36 3.06 -9.04
C GLU A 30 -11.16 3.97 -9.35
N PHE A 31 -11.27 4.76 -10.41
CA PHE A 31 -10.25 5.73 -10.78
C PHE A 31 -10.50 7.08 -10.11
N VAL A 32 -9.49 7.60 -9.41
CA VAL A 32 -9.53 8.92 -8.80
C VAL A 32 -9.01 9.96 -9.79
N GLU A 33 -9.85 10.95 -10.07
CA GLU A 33 -9.55 12.08 -10.97
C GLU A 33 -9.42 13.42 -10.23
N ASP A 34 -9.63 13.43 -8.91
CA ASP A 34 -9.44 14.61 -8.07
C ASP A 34 -7.95 14.97 -7.94
N LYS A 35 -7.58 16.14 -8.45
CA LYS A 35 -6.21 16.67 -8.41
C LYS A 35 -5.68 16.95 -7.01
N THR A 36 -6.57 17.12 -6.03
CA THR A 36 -6.19 17.36 -4.63
C THR A 36 -5.83 16.07 -3.90
N TRP A 37 -6.17 14.91 -4.48
CA TRP A 37 -5.80 13.61 -3.95
C TRP A 37 -4.29 13.40 -3.99
N ARG A 38 -3.73 12.94 -2.86
CA ARG A 38 -2.27 12.89 -2.65
C ARG A 38 -1.67 11.48 -2.65
N LYS A 39 -2.51 10.44 -2.53
CA LYS A 39 -2.08 9.04 -2.57
C LYS A 39 -2.11 8.53 -4.01
N THR A 40 -1.38 7.46 -4.30
CA THR A 40 -1.45 6.81 -5.62
C THR A 40 -2.45 5.65 -5.61
N GLY A 41 -2.45 4.85 -4.55
CA GLY A 41 -3.45 3.84 -4.23
C GLY A 41 -4.02 4.05 -2.83
N ASP A 42 -5.24 3.58 -2.59
CA ASP A 42 -5.87 3.46 -1.28
C ASP A 42 -7.08 2.52 -1.35
N PHE A 43 -7.62 2.11 -0.21
CA PHE A 43 -8.89 1.37 -0.17
C PHE A 43 -10.00 2.10 0.58
N LYS A 44 -11.23 1.87 0.12
CA LYS A 44 -12.41 1.83 1.00
C LYS A 44 -12.68 0.37 1.34
N ILE A 45 -12.86 0.05 2.61
CA ILE A 45 -13.05 -1.32 3.10
C ILE A 45 -14.33 -1.38 3.93
N ASP A 46 -15.12 -2.42 3.69
CA ASP A 46 -16.22 -2.88 4.52
C ASP A 46 -15.88 -4.30 5.01
N CYS A 47 -15.59 -4.41 6.30
CA CYS A 47 -15.09 -5.63 6.93
C CYS A 47 -16.20 -6.64 7.20
N ASP A 48 -17.41 -6.14 7.50
CA ASP A 48 -18.56 -6.98 7.82
C ASP A 48 -19.00 -7.73 6.56
N ASP A 49 -19.02 -7.02 5.45
CA ASP A 49 -19.45 -7.53 4.15
C ASP A 49 -18.30 -8.10 3.30
N LYS A 50 -17.05 -7.97 3.77
CA LYS A 50 -15.82 -8.28 3.02
C LYS A 50 -15.80 -7.69 1.62
N LYS A 51 -16.18 -6.41 1.53
CA LYS A 51 -16.16 -5.63 0.29
C LYS A 51 -15.06 -4.59 0.32
N ALA A 52 -14.41 -4.37 -0.80
CA ALA A 52 -13.38 -3.34 -0.92
C ALA A 52 -13.44 -2.62 -2.27
N ILE A 53 -13.06 -1.35 -2.27
CA ILE A 53 -12.90 -0.55 -3.48
C ILE A 53 -11.45 -0.05 -3.51
N LEU A 54 -10.69 -0.51 -4.49
CA LEU A 54 -9.36 0.04 -4.79
C LEU A 54 -9.54 1.40 -5.45
N LEU A 55 -9.09 2.46 -4.79
CA LEU A 55 -9.01 3.81 -5.33
C LEU A 55 -7.64 4.02 -5.98
N LEU A 56 -7.61 4.14 -7.31
CA LEU A 56 -6.36 4.32 -8.05
C LEU A 56 -6.29 5.71 -8.69
N ASN A 57 -5.30 6.49 -8.27
CA ASN A 57 -5.05 7.83 -8.81
C ASN A 57 -4.32 7.74 -10.15
N ILE A 58 -4.95 8.25 -11.20
CA ILE A 58 -4.41 8.28 -12.57
C ILE A 58 -4.04 9.68 -13.05
N GLU A 59 -4.36 10.73 -12.27
CA GLU A 59 -4.16 12.12 -12.66
C GLU A 59 -2.78 12.64 -12.22
N ASN A 60 -2.37 12.34 -10.98
CA ASN A 60 -1.08 12.77 -10.41
C ASN A 60 -0.43 11.71 -9.50
N PRO A 61 -0.17 10.49 -10.00
CA PRO A 61 0.44 9.44 -9.20
C PRO A 61 1.87 9.82 -8.79
N LYS A 62 2.21 9.57 -7.51
CA LYS A 62 3.59 9.70 -7.01
C LYS A 62 4.46 8.51 -7.40
N GLN A 63 3.84 7.36 -7.66
CA GLN A 63 4.50 6.15 -8.09
C GLN A 63 4.41 6.03 -9.62
N GLU A 64 5.50 5.61 -10.24
CA GLU A 64 5.66 5.64 -11.70
C GLU A 64 5.11 4.35 -12.35
N ASN A 65 5.10 3.24 -11.60
CA ASN A 65 4.56 1.96 -12.03
C ASN A 65 3.22 1.68 -11.33
N LEU A 66 2.11 1.90 -12.04
CA LEU A 66 0.77 1.63 -11.50
C LEU A 66 0.47 0.13 -11.39
N GLU A 67 1.16 -0.74 -12.13
CA GLU A 67 1.04 -2.19 -11.96
C GLU A 67 1.56 -2.61 -10.58
N GLU A 68 2.74 -2.12 -10.20
CA GLU A 68 3.32 -2.32 -8.87
C GLU A 68 2.39 -1.82 -7.77
N VAL A 69 1.80 -0.62 -7.94
CA VAL A 69 0.82 -0.07 -6.99
C VAL A 69 -0.39 -1.00 -6.87
N ILE A 70 -0.99 -1.46 -7.97
CA ILE A 70 -2.14 -2.37 -7.91
C ILE A 70 -1.79 -3.63 -7.11
N ILE A 71 -0.62 -4.22 -7.34
CA ILE A 71 -0.19 -5.42 -6.60
C ILE A 71 0.00 -5.09 -5.11
N HIS A 72 0.68 -3.99 -4.80
CA HIS A 72 0.93 -3.53 -3.43
C HIS A 72 -0.38 -3.36 -2.65
N GLU A 73 -1.33 -2.63 -3.22
CA GLU A 73 -2.62 -2.41 -2.58
C GLU A 73 -3.37 -3.75 -2.41
N LEU A 74 -3.43 -4.60 -3.44
CA LEU A 74 -4.08 -5.92 -3.29
C LEU A 74 -3.42 -6.83 -2.24
N MET A 75 -2.12 -6.66 -1.97
CA MET A 75 -1.43 -7.36 -0.89
C MET A 75 -1.89 -6.92 0.50
N HIS A 76 -2.26 -5.65 0.70
CA HIS A 76 -2.90 -5.21 1.95
C HIS A 76 -4.20 -5.98 2.19
N ILE A 77 -5.06 -6.12 1.18
CA ILE A 77 -6.29 -6.93 1.28
C ILE A 77 -5.96 -8.41 1.56
N LYS A 78 -4.90 -8.94 0.95
CA LYS A 78 -4.46 -10.31 1.19
C LYS A 78 -4.06 -10.54 2.65
N MET A 79 -3.38 -9.57 3.24
CA MET A 79 -2.85 -9.62 4.61
C MET A 79 -3.84 -9.10 5.65
N TYR A 80 -4.97 -8.54 5.23
CA TYR A 80 -5.95 -7.89 6.08
C TYR A 80 -6.36 -8.67 7.35
N PRO A 81 -6.56 -10.00 7.32
CA PRO A 81 -6.88 -10.74 8.55
C PRO A 81 -5.77 -10.67 9.62
N LEU A 82 -4.50 -10.64 9.21
CA LEU A 82 -3.37 -10.52 10.13
C LEU A 82 -3.19 -9.08 10.62
N ASP A 83 -3.46 -8.11 9.74
CA ASP A 83 -3.49 -6.70 10.09
C ASP A 83 -4.52 -6.44 11.21
N GLN A 84 -5.77 -6.84 10.98
CA GLN A 84 -6.86 -6.67 11.94
C GLN A 84 -6.60 -7.35 13.29
N VAL A 85 -6.05 -8.56 13.31
CA VAL A 85 -5.70 -9.24 14.57
C VAL A 85 -4.62 -8.47 15.32
N THR A 86 -3.63 -7.94 14.62
CA THR A 86 -2.51 -7.23 15.24
C THR A 86 -2.93 -5.86 15.74
N GLU A 87 -3.70 -5.10 14.95
CA GLU A 87 -4.28 -3.82 15.36
C GLU A 87 -5.22 -3.99 16.56
N SER A 88 -6.08 -5.01 16.53
CA SER A 88 -6.98 -5.35 17.65
C SER A 88 -6.20 -5.68 18.92
N LEU A 89 -5.09 -6.42 18.79
CA LEU A 89 -4.23 -6.73 19.94
C LEU A 89 -3.63 -5.44 20.53
N ILE A 90 -3.14 -4.53 19.70
CA ILE A 90 -2.54 -3.27 20.16
C ILE A 90 -3.59 -2.40 20.86
N THR A 91 -4.72 -2.17 20.20
CA THR A 91 -5.81 -1.31 20.71
C THR A 91 -6.50 -1.88 21.95
N SER A 92 -6.51 -3.20 22.11
CA SER A 92 -7.08 -3.84 23.31
C SER A 92 -6.15 -3.84 24.52
N ASN A 93 -4.84 -3.68 24.32
CA ASN A 93 -3.84 -3.80 25.40
C ASN A 93 -3.15 -2.50 25.78
N PHE A 94 -3.14 -1.50 24.90
CA PHE A 94 -2.50 -0.22 25.16
C PHE A 94 -3.47 0.94 24.94
N GLU A 95 -3.42 1.93 25.85
CA GLU A 95 -4.17 3.17 25.69
C GLU A 95 -3.55 4.02 24.57
N GLU A 96 -4.39 4.52 23.68
CA GLU A 96 -4.00 5.33 22.52
C GLU A 96 -3.16 6.54 22.95
N GLY A 97 -2.10 6.83 22.20
CA GLY A 97 -1.20 7.96 22.47
C GLY A 97 -0.16 7.72 23.57
N THR A 98 -0.22 6.61 24.32
CA THR A 98 0.86 6.24 25.24
C THR A 98 2.15 5.89 24.48
N PRO A 99 3.34 6.00 25.11
CA PRO A 99 4.59 5.60 24.47
C PRO A 99 4.60 4.13 24.01
N ALA A 100 3.99 3.23 24.78
CA ALA A 100 3.87 1.83 24.43
C ALA A 100 2.95 1.62 23.22
N TRP A 101 1.79 2.29 23.18
CA TRP A 101 0.90 2.26 22.02
C TRP A 101 1.59 2.81 20.78
N ASN A 102 2.21 4.00 20.88
CA ASN A 102 2.92 4.63 19.76
C ASN A 102 4.04 3.74 19.24
N PHE A 103 4.81 3.11 20.13
CA PHE A 103 5.85 2.17 19.73
C PHE A 103 5.25 0.98 18.99
N ALA A 104 4.29 0.28 19.60
CA ALA A 104 3.70 -0.94 19.03
C ALA A 104 3.01 -0.65 17.69
N TYR A 105 2.20 0.40 17.61
CA TYR A 105 1.47 0.81 16.42
C TYR A 105 2.43 1.18 15.29
N ASN A 106 3.43 2.05 15.55
CA ASN A 106 4.39 2.45 14.51
C ASN A 106 5.27 1.28 14.03
N GLN A 107 5.73 0.40 14.94
CA GLN A 107 6.51 -0.77 14.53
C GLN A 107 5.67 -1.72 13.69
N PHE A 108 4.41 -1.93 14.07
CA PHE A 108 3.49 -2.77 13.32
C PHE A 108 3.27 -2.23 11.90
N PHE A 109 2.83 -0.98 11.73
CA PHE A 109 2.58 -0.40 10.41
C PHE A 109 3.85 -0.35 9.56
N ASN A 110 5.00 0.01 10.12
CA ASN A 110 6.26 0.00 9.37
C ASN A 110 6.61 -1.40 8.86
N ALA A 111 6.45 -2.43 9.69
CA ALA A 111 6.72 -3.81 9.30
C ALA A 111 5.70 -4.31 8.26
N LEU A 112 4.42 -3.98 8.42
CA LEU A 112 3.35 -4.33 7.48
C LEU A 112 3.63 -3.73 6.10
N GLU A 113 3.88 -2.42 6.02
CA GLU A 113 4.18 -1.71 4.78
C GLU A 113 5.41 -2.29 4.06
N GLN A 114 6.49 -2.55 4.79
CA GLN A 114 7.71 -3.15 4.22
C GLN A 114 7.47 -4.58 3.73
N THR A 115 6.68 -5.37 4.47
CA THR A 115 6.35 -6.75 4.10
C THR A 115 5.48 -6.79 2.85
N VAL A 116 4.43 -5.95 2.82
CA VAL A 116 3.52 -5.82 1.67
C VAL A 116 4.28 -5.37 0.43
N GLU A 117 5.15 -4.37 0.57
CA GLU A 117 6.00 -3.89 -0.51
C GLU A 117 6.95 -4.99 -1.04
N GLU A 118 7.59 -5.75 -0.16
CA GLU A 118 8.48 -6.85 -0.58
C GLU A 118 7.71 -7.97 -1.31
N MET A 119 6.54 -8.34 -0.79
CA MET A 119 5.67 -9.31 -1.46
C MET A 119 5.20 -8.79 -2.82
N ALA A 120 4.87 -7.50 -2.92
CA ALA A 120 4.48 -6.88 -4.18
C ALA A 120 5.61 -6.93 -5.20
N LYS A 121 6.86 -6.64 -4.79
CA LYS A 121 8.05 -6.76 -5.65
C LYS A 121 8.27 -8.18 -6.13
N CYS A 122 8.14 -9.17 -5.26
CA CYS A 122 8.24 -10.58 -5.64
C CYS A 122 7.18 -10.96 -6.70
N PHE A 123 5.94 -10.52 -6.52
CA PHE A 123 4.86 -10.78 -7.48
C PHE A 123 5.03 -10.02 -8.79
N LEU A 124 5.48 -8.78 -8.74
CA LEU A 124 5.80 -7.98 -9.93
C LEU A 124 6.97 -8.64 -10.69
N PHE A 125 8.01 -9.08 -9.99
CA PHE A 125 9.15 -9.76 -10.61
C PHE A 125 8.73 -11.05 -11.31
N GLU A 126 7.88 -11.87 -10.69
CA GLU A 126 7.47 -13.15 -11.27
C GLU A 126 6.42 -12.97 -12.37
N PHE A 127 5.41 -12.11 -12.15
CA PHE A 127 4.20 -12.06 -12.98
C PHE A 127 3.94 -10.72 -13.69
N GLY A 128 4.76 -9.69 -13.42
CA GLY A 128 4.63 -8.34 -13.95
C GLY A 128 4.76 -8.27 -15.46
N ASP A 129 3.85 -7.52 -16.09
CA ASP A 129 4.01 -7.13 -17.50
C ASP A 129 5.06 -6.02 -17.61
N ASN A 130 5.11 -5.14 -16.60
CA ASN A 130 6.18 -4.17 -16.36
C ASN A 130 6.90 -4.45 -15.03
N LYS A 131 8.09 -5.03 -15.09
CA LYS A 131 8.88 -5.45 -13.91
C LYS A 131 9.73 -4.34 -13.29
N GLU A 132 9.68 -3.12 -13.84
CA GLU A 132 10.44 -1.98 -13.33
C GLU A 132 9.85 -1.49 -12.00
N LEU A 133 10.73 -1.23 -11.02
CA LEU A 133 10.31 -0.71 -9.71
C LEU A 133 10.09 0.80 -9.74
N SER A 134 9.11 1.26 -8.99
CA SER A 134 8.76 2.67 -8.85
C SER A 134 9.60 3.36 -7.77
N TYR A 135 10.47 4.28 -8.18
CA TYR A 135 11.24 5.13 -7.28
C TYR A 135 10.63 6.53 -7.07
N GLY A 136 9.46 6.83 -7.66
CA GLY A 136 8.88 8.18 -7.66
C GLY A 136 8.71 8.80 -6.27
N ARG A 137 8.16 8.04 -5.30
CA ARG A 137 8.08 8.49 -3.89
C ARG A 137 9.47 8.70 -3.29
N CYS A 138 10.40 7.77 -3.50
CA CYS A 138 11.77 7.84 -2.97
C CYS A 138 12.52 9.09 -3.43
N LYS A 139 12.34 9.52 -4.69
CA LYS A 139 12.91 10.76 -5.24
C LYS A 139 12.48 12.03 -4.51
N THR A 140 11.39 11.98 -3.75
CA THR A 140 10.89 13.11 -2.94
C THR A 140 11.32 13.05 -1.47
N MET A 141 11.97 11.96 -1.06
CA MET A 141 12.42 11.78 0.31
C MET A 141 13.72 12.53 0.57
N LYS A 142 13.94 12.83 1.85
CA LYS A 142 15.20 13.36 2.37
C LYS A 142 16.37 12.46 1.99
N SER A 143 17.50 13.06 1.65
CA SER A 143 18.76 12.32 1.52
C SER A 143 19.21 11.81 2.89
N PHE A 144 20.18 10.89 2.89
CA PHE A 144 20.75 10.39 4.15
C PHE A 144 21.24 11.55 5.04
N ASN A 145 21.93 12.55 4.48
CA ASN A 145 22.43 13.70 5.24
C ASN A 145 21.28 14.55 5.82
N ASP A 146 20.22 14.82 5.04
CA ASP A 146 19.07 15.62 5.50
C ASP A 146 18.27 14.96 6.65
N LEU A 147 18.48 13.66 6.87
CA LEU A 147 17.91 12.92 8.01
C LEU A 147 18.70 13.16 9.30
N TYR A 148 19.99 13.48 9.21
CA TYR A 148 20.85 13.79 10.36
C TYR A 148 20.98 15.30 10.64
N ASP A 149 20.58 16.16 9.69
CA ASP A 149 20.53 17.60 9.91
C ASP A 149 19.63 17.96 11.11
N GLY A 150 20.25 18.44 12.19
CA GLY A 150 19.58 18.81 13.44
C GLY A 150 19.58 17.73 14.53
N LEU A 151 20.10 16.53 14.26
CA LEU A 151 20.49 15.58 15.30
C LEU A 151 21.86 16.04 15.83
N ASN A 152 21.86 16.76 16.96
CA ASN A 152 23.08 17.28 17.57
C ASN A 152 24.16 16.19 17.67
N ASN A 153 25.37 16.52 17.24
CA ASN A 153 26.55 15.72 17.57
C ASN A 153 26.60 15.57 19.09
N ILE A 154 26.54 14.34 19.56
CA ILE A 154 26.86 14.02 20.95
C ILE A 154 28.39 14.14 21.04
N GLU A 155 28.88 15.37 21.25
CA GLU A 155 30.25 15.58 21.77
C GLU A 155 30.37 15.02 23.18
#